data_AF-A0AAW9EFS3-F1
#
_entry.id   AF-A0AAW9EFS3-F1
#
_cell.length_a   1.000
_cell.length_b   1.000
_cell.length_c   1.000
_cell.angle_alpha   90.00
_cell.angle_beta   90.00
_cell.angle_gamma   90.00
#
_symmetry.space_group_name_H-M   'P 1'
#
loop_
_entity.id
_entity.type
_entity.pdbx_description
1 polymer ?
#
loop_
_entity_poly.entity_id
_entity_poly.type
_entity_poly.pdbx_seq_one_letter_code
_entity_poly.pdbx_strand_id
1 'polypeptide(L)'
;STHWDLNEESPFEKYRDMTALPDLPELNASLEKLKKEFPAFKESTLIDQWSGAMAIAPDENPIISDVKEYPGLVINTATGWG
;
A
#
# COMPACT_ATOMS: atom_id res chain seq x y z
N SER A 1 -1.60 -4.87 20.76
CA SER A 1 -1.90 -6.27 21.12
C SER A 1 -1.95 -7.08 19.84
N THR A 2 -1.25 -8.21 19.75
CA THR A 2 -1.33 -9.12 18.58
C THR A 2 -2.29 -10.29 18.80
N HIS A 3 -3.01 -10.28 19.93
CA HIS A 3 -3.96 -11.31 20.32
C HIS A 3 -5.28 -10.62 20.70
N TRP A 4 -6.39 -11.20 20.26
CA TRP A 4 -7.76 -10.83 20.61
C TRP A 4 -8.62 -12.10 20.58
N ASP A 5 -9.70 -12.14 21.34
CA ASP A 5 -10.66 -13.25 21.29
C ASP A 5 -11.50 -13.18 20.00
N LEU A 6 -11.93 -14.34 19.48
CA LEU A 6 -12.70 -14.38 18.22
C LEU A 6 -14.13 -13.82 18.33
N ASN A 7 -14.56 -13.48 19.54
CA ASN A 7 -15.88 -12.92 19.85
C ASN A 7 -15.82 -11.48 20.39
N GLU A 8 -14.66 -10.82 20.34
CA GLU A 8 -14.52 -9.39 20.60
C GLU A 8 -14.19 -8.62 19.31
N GLU A 9 -14.26 -7.28 19.37
CA GLU A 9 -13.94 -6.42 18.24
C GLU A 9 -12.45 -6.53 17.87
N SER A 10 -12.18 -6.92 16.63
CA SER A 10 -10.84 -7.07 16.09
C SER A 10 -10.24 -5.73 15.61
N PRO A 11 -8.90 -5.62 15.50
CA PRO A 11 -8.27 -4.47 14.87
C PRO A 11 -8.73 -4.24 13.41
N PHE A 12 -9.15 -5.30 12.71
CA PHE A 12 -9.64 -5.21 11.34
C PHE A 12 -11.01 -4.51 11.26
N GLU A 13 -11.84 -4.64 12.29
CA GLU A 13 -13.11 -3.91 12.39
C GLU A 13 -12.87 -2.45 12.75
N LYS A 14 -11.97 -2.21 13.70
CA LYS A 14 -11.62 -0.87 14.18
C LYS A 14 -10.91 -0.02 13.12
N TYR A 15 -10.06 -0.63 12.30
CA TYR A 15 -9.26 0.03 11.25
C TYR A 15 -9.62 -0.48 9.86
N ARG A 16 -10.93 -0.66 9.62
CA ARG A 16 -11.48 -1.19 8.37
C ARG A 16 -11.04 -0.39 7.14
N ASP A 17 -11.08 0.94 7.23
CA ASP A 17 -10.78 1.85 6.13
C ASP A 17 -9.47 2.60 6.41
N MET A 18 -8.52 2.51 5.47
CA MET A 18 -7.27 3.25 5.56
C MET A 18 -7.49 4.74 5.25
N THR A 19 -6.85 5.62 6.02
CA THR A 19 -7.01 7.08 5.92
C THR A 19 -5.75 7.81 5.45
N ALA A 20 -4.80 7.08 4.85
CA ALA A 20 -3.55 7.66 4.38
C ALA A 20 -3.79 8.67 3.25
N LEU A 21 -3.31 9.89 3.42
CA LEU A 21 -3.37 10.95 2.42
C LEU A 21 -2.08 11.00 1.59
N PRO A 22 -2.14 11.42 0.31
CA PRO A 22 -0.94 11.63 -0.50
C PRO A 22 -0.11 12.82 -0.02
N ASP A 23 1.20 12.78 -0.28
CA ASP A 23 2.09 13.93 -0.13
C ASP A 23 1.91 14.88 -1.33
N LEU A 24 1.05 15.90 -1.16
CA LEU A 24 0.74 16.86 -2.23
C LEU A 24 1.95 17.70 -2.66
N PRO A 25 2.80 18.24 -1.76
CA PRO A 25 4.06 18.88 -2.14
C PRO A 25 4.92 18.02 -3.07
N GLU A 26 5.13 16.74 -2.74
CA GLU A 26 5.97 15.84 -3.56
C GLU A 26 5.33 15.55 -4.93
N LEU A 27 4.02 15.27 -4.95
CA LEU A 27 3.29 15.03 -6.21
C LEU A 27 3.36 16.25 -7.14
N ASN A 28 3.20 17.46 -6.60
CA ASN A 28 3.29 18.69 -7.38
C ASN A 28 4.70 18.93 -7.90
N ALA A 29 5.74 18.72 -7.08
CA ALA A 29 7.12 18.88 -7.50
C ALA A 29 7.49 17.90 -8.63
N SER A 30 7.01 16.66 -8.55
CA SER A 30 7.21 15.65 -9.59
C SER A 30 6.45 15.99 -10.89
N LEU A 31 5.20 16.45 -10.79
CA LEU A 31 4.40 16.88 -11.95
C LEU A 31 5.03 18.08 -12.67
N GLU A 32 5.58 19.06 -11.95
CA GLU A 32 6.26 20.20 -12.57
C GLU A 32 7.54 19.78 -13.30
N LYS A 33 8.28 18.79 -12.79
CA LYS A 33 9.41 18.19 -13.52
C LYS A 33 8.92 17.53 -14.82
N LEU A 34 7.82 16.78 -14.78
CA LEU A 34 7.21 16.17 -15.96
C LEU A 34 6.82 17.21 -17.02
N LYS A 35 6.13 18.30 -16.64
CA LYS A 35 5.72 19.37 -17.55
C LYS A 35 6.89 20.14 -18.16
N LYS A 36 7.98 20.29 -17.40
CA LYS A 36 9.20 20.94 -17.88
C LYS A 36 9.92 20.08 -18.91
N GLU A 37 10.08 18.78 -18.64
CA GLU A 37 10.77 17.84 -19.53
C GLU A 37 9.94 17.54 -20.78
N PHE A 38 8.63 17.39 -20.62
CA PHE A 38 7.70 17.07 -21.69
C PHE A 38 6.59 18.13 -21.78
N PRO A 39 6.79 19.20 -22.57
CA PRO A 39 5.86 20.32 -22.66
C PRO A 39 4.43 19.94 -23.10
N ALA A 40 4.25 18.76 -23.70
CA ALA A 40 2.93 18.22 -24.04
C ALA A 40 1.99 18.10 -22.82
N PHE A 41 2.53 17.97 -21.60
CA PHE A 41 1.73 17.85 -20.37
C PHE A 41 1.37 19.20 -19.71
N LYS A 42 1.78 20.36 -20.26
CA LYS A 42 1.56 21.67 -19.62
C LYS A 42 0.10 21.98 -19.33
N GLU A 43 -0.77 21.71 -20.31
CA GLU A 43 -2.22 21.94 -20.24
C GLU A 43 -2.98 20.72 -19.68
N SER A 44 -2.28 19.66 -19.27
CA SER A 44 -2.93 18.51 -18.65
C SER A 44 -3.52 18.88 -17.29
N THR A 45 -4.75 18.44 -17.07
CA THR A 45 -5.46 18.62 -15.81
C THR A 45 -5.26 17.41 -14.91
N LEU A 46 -5.11 17.66 -13.61
CA LEU A 46 -5.06 16.60 -12.60
C LEU A 46 -6.43 15.90 -12.52
N ILE A 47 -6.43 14.57 -12.56
CA ILE A 47 -7.66 13.76 -12.46
C ILE A 47 -7.85 13.25 -11.03
N ASP A 48 -6.79 12.70 -10.42
CA ASP A 48 -6.86 12.10 -9.09
C ASP A 48 -5.49 12.09 -8.39
N GLN A 49 -5.49 11.99 -7.07
CA GLN A 49 -4.32 11.85 -6.20
C GLN A 49 -4.66 10.97 -5.00
N TRP A 50 -3.87 9.92 -4.77
CA TRP A 50 -4.07 8.98 -3.67
C TRP A 50 -2.74 8.53 -3.06
N SER A 51 -2.82 7.92 -1.87
CA SER A 51 -1.69 7.25 -1.24
C SER A 51 -1.81 5.73 -1.41
N GLY A 52 -0.67 5.05 -1.59
CA GLY A 52 -0.59 3.59 -1.67
C GLY A 52 0.14 3.02 -0.46
N ALA A 53 -0.50 2.11 0.27
CA ALA A 53 0.14 1.38 1.37
C ALA A 53 0.70 0.04 0.86
N MET A 54 1.94 -0.27 1.22
CA MET A 54 2.59 -1.55 0.94
C MET A 54 3.19 -2.12 2.23
N ALA A 55 3.24 -3.44 2.32
CA ALA A 55 4.02 -4.16 3.33
C ALA A 55 5.01 -5.05 2.57
N ILE A 56 6.30 -4.90 2.82
CA ILE A 56 7.38 -5.52 2.04
C ILE A 56 8.25 -6.36 2.96
N ALA A 57 8.64 -7.56 2.52
CA ALA A 57 9.57 -8.41 3.26
C ALA A 57 10.97 -7.78 3.33
N PRO A 58 11.82 -8.14 4.31
CA PRO A 58 13.16 -7.55 4.45
C PRO A 58 14.08 -7.72 3.24
N ASP A 59 13.83 -8.73 2.41
CA ASP A 59 14.59 -9.06 1.20
C ASP A 59 13.86 -8.68 -0.10
N GLU A 60 12.75 -7.94 0.01
CA GLU A 60 11.87 -7.48 -1.08
C GLU A 60 11.19 -8.60 -1.91
N ASN A 61 11.34 -9.87 -1.53
CA ASN A 61 10.71 -11.00 -2.19
C ASN A 61 9.31 -11.30 -1.64
N PRO A 62 8.38 -11.84 -2.45
CA PRO A 62 7.06 -12.23 -1.98
C PRO A 62 7.14 -13.37 -0.95
N ILE A 63 6.24 -13.36 0.03
CA ILE A 63 6.04 -14.49 0.94
C ILE A 63 4.94 -15.37 0.35
N ILE A 64 5.35 -16.48 -0.28
CA ILE A 64 4.46 -17.54 -0.76
C ILE A 64 4.90 -18.83 -0.08
N SER A 65 4.28 -19.19 1.04
CA SER A 65 4.77 -20.26 1.92
C SER A 65 3.65 -20.96 2.69
N ASP A 66 3.87 -22.24 2.99
CA ASP A 66 3.15 -22.96 4.03
C ASP A 66 3.54 -22.42 5.42
N VAL A 67 2.65 -22.58 6.40
CA VAL A 67 2.91 -22.26 7.82
C VAL A 67 3.02 -23.55 8.64
N LYS A 68 4.22 -23.85 9.15
CA LYS A 68 4.56 -25.15 9.78
C LYS A 68 3.70 -25.45 11.01
N GLU A 69 3.36 -24.43 11.78
CA GLU A 69 2.57 -24.50 13.00
C GLU A 69 1.10 -24.89 12.73
N TYR A 70 0.61 -24.64 11.52
CA TYR A 70 -0.79 -24.86 11.12
C TYR A 70 -0.85 -25.62 9.80
N PRO A 71 -0.74 -26.97 9.83
CA PRO A 71 -0.84 -27.79 8.62
C PRO A 71 -2.13 -27.51 7.85
N GLY A 72 -1.99 -27.15 6.56
CA GLY A 72 -3.11 -26.75 5.69
C GLY A 72 -3.29 -25.24 5.54
N LEU A 73 -2.55 -24.41 6.29
CA LEU A 73 -2.54 -22.97 6.14
C LEU A 73 -1.39 -22.51 5.22
N VAL A 74 -1.74 -21.69 4.23
CA VAL A 74 -0.81 -21.04 3.28
C VAL A 74 -0.90 -19.53 3.39
N ILE A 75 0.22 -18.84 3.20
CA ILE A 75 0.30 -17.37 3.15
C ILE A 75 0.85 -16.96 1.78
N ASN A 76 0.17 -16.02 1.13
CA ASN A 76 0.61 -15.33 -0.07
C ASN A 76 0.47 -13.81 0.16
N THR A 77 1.56 -13.12 0.49
CA THR A 77 1.57 -11.69 0.88
C THR A 77 2.94 -11.03 0.67
N ALA A 78 3.06 -9.76 1.10
CA ALA A 78 4.31 -9.00 1.23
C ALA A 78 5.10 -8.75 -0.07
N THR A 79 4.43 -8.28 -1.12
CA THR A 79 5.05 -7.95 -2.41
C THR A 79 4.60 -6.58 -2.93
N GLY A 80 5.47 -5.93 -3.70
CA GLY A 80 5.14 -4.72 -4.47
C GLY A 80 4.69 -4.99 -5.91
N TRP A 81 4.69 -6.25 -6.35
CA TRP A 81 4.46 -6.66 -7.76
C TRP A 81 3.30 -7.64 -7.94
N GLY A 82 2.41 -7.72 -6.95
CA GLY A 82 1.26 -8.64 -6.94
C GLY A 82 0.07 -8.18 -7.76
#